data_AF-A0A974UMD5-F1
#
_entry.id   AF-A0A974UMD5-F1
#
_cell.length_a   1.000
_cell.length_b   1.000
_cell.length_c   1.000
_cell.angle_alpha   90.00
_cell.angle_beta   90.00
_cell.angle_gamma   90.00
#
_symmetry.space_group_name_H-M   'P 1'
#
loop_
_entity.id
_entity.type
_entity.pdbx_description
1 polymer ?
#
loop_
_entity_poly.entity_id
_entity_poly.type
_entity_poly.pdbx_seq_one_letter_code
_entity_poly.pdbx_strand_id
1 'polypeptide(L)'
;MPHATSPRITPLPLAELTPEQQRLARLGADTVIQVQAKNPALMQASASLGAFLLGQGELPPRLRELAILRVALRCDAPYEWANHVPAALGAGATADEINALTDPAATWAPEAGAVLRATDELCAEAFVSDETWAALAAEFAEPAILEVLFLVGYYRMMAGFLNSAGVAVKPGRPVLGERVVPAIAETAPVLTRPSSGRTGVDGTWHITFTHPAGSKELVLDLKSSGSAVAGSIVDTQLGVTVPITSGTVEGNRLEFAAVVTEPARFEIDVTGTVDGDVFTGAVTISGGGTFPFSGTRAG
;
A
#
# COMPACT_ATOMS: atom_id res chain seq x y z
N MET A 1 -6.61 -13.61 21.84
CA MET A 1 -6.41 -14.92 21.17
C MET A 1 -4.92 -15.26 21.17
N PRO A 2 -4.56 -16.55 21.30
CA PRO A 2 -3.16 -16.96 21.30
C PRO A 2 -2.56 -16.87 19.88
N HIS A 3 -1.32 -16.38 19.77
CA HIS A 3 -0.50 -16.44 18.55
C HIS A 3 0.89 -16.97 18.91
N ALA A 4 1.58 -17.60 17.95
CA ALA A 4 2.93 -18.09 18.17
C ALA A 4 3.92 -16.91 18.29
N THR A 5 4.77 -16.93 19.31
CA THR A 5 5.80 -15.89 19.58
C THR A 5 7.12 -16.15 18.84
N SER A 6 7.22 -17.25 18.11
CA SER A 6 8.38 -17.63 17.31
C SER A 6 7.93 -18.40 16.07
N PRO A 7 8.67 -18.32 14.94
CA PRO A 7 8.34 -19.09 13.74
C PRO A 7 8.25 -20.59 14.01
N ARG A 8 7.11 -21.19 13.67
CA ARG A 8 6.90 -22.64 13.66
C ARG A 8 7.14 -23.24 12.28
N ILE A 9 6.97 -22.43 11.23
CA ILE A 9 7.43 -22.73 9.88
C ILE A 9 8.57 -21.76 9.57
N THR A 10 9.78 -22.29 9.41
CA THR A 10 10.96 -21.49 9.08
C THR A 10 10.81 -20.88 7.68
N PRO A 11 10.92 -19.56 7.49
CA PRO A 11 10.87 -18.94 6.16
C PRO A 11 11.96 -19.50 5.22
N LEU A 12 11.66 -19.68 3.92
CA LEU A 12 12.70 -19.95 2.92
C LEU A 12 13.61 -18.71 2.74
N PRO A 13 14.92 -18.87 2.49
CA PRO A 13 15.77 -17.76 2.09
C PRO A 13 15.23 -17.05 0.83
N LEU A 14 15.34 -15.72 0.76
CA LEU A 14 14.85 -14.95 -0.39
C LEU A 14 15.47 -15.41 -1.73
N ALA A 15 16.73 -15.86 -1.70
CA ALA A 15 17.44 -16.38 -2.87
C ALA A 15 16.87 -17.71 -3.40
N GLU A 16 16.11 -18.45 -2.58
CA GLU A 16 15.46 -19.71 -2.97
C GLU A 16 14.05 -19.49 -3.54
N LEU A 17 13.54 -18.27 -3.49
CA LEU A 17 12.25 -17.91 -4.10
C LEU A 17 12.37 -17.79 -5.62
N THR A 18 11.30 -18.13 -6.35
CA THR A 18 11.20 -17.86 -7.78
C THR A 18 11.22 -16.34 -8.06
N PRO A 19 11.55 -15.88 -9.28
CA PRO A 19 11.55 -14.46 -9.60
C PRO A 19 10.23 -13.76 -9.28
N GLU A 20 9.09 -14.40 -9.55
CA GLU A 20 7.79 -13.83 -9.21
C GLU A 20 7.55 -13.78 -7.70
N GLN A 21 7.95 -14.81 -6.95
CA GLN A 21 7.87 -14.79 -5.49
C GLN A 21 8.79 -13.70 -4.89
N GLN A 22 9.98 -13.49 -5.45
CA GLN A 22 10.87 -12.40 -5.05
C GLN A 22 10.24 -11.04 -5.35
N ARG A 23 9.58 -10.87 -6.50
CA ARG A 23 8.83 -9.64 -6.85
C ARG A 23 7.74 -9.36 -5.82
N LEU A 24 6.91 -10.35 -5.50
CA LEU A 24 5.87 -10.24 -4.48
C LEU A 24 6.43 -9.95 -3.08
N ALA A 25 7.55 -10.59 -2.72
CA ALA A 25 8.23 -10.35 -1.44
C ALA A 25 8.70 -8.89 -1.29
N ARG A 26 9.19 -8.27 -2.37
CA ARG A 26 9.64 -6.87 -2.39
C ARG A 26 8.51 -5.86 -2.19
N LEU A 27 7.25 -6.26 -2.39
CA LEU A 27 6.07 -5.44 -2.08
C LEU A 27 5.70 -5.41 -0.59
N GLY A 28 6.54 -6.00 0.27
CA GLY A 28 6.40 -5.96 1.73
C GLY A 28 5.82 -7.23 2.36
N ALA A 29 5.42 -8.21 1.55
CA ALA A 29 4.85 -9.49 1.96
C ALA A 29 5.89 -10.63 2.08
N ASP A 30 7.18 -10.32 2.13
CA ASP A 30 8.27 -11.30 2.07
C ASP A 30 8.15 -12.42 3.11
N THR A 31 7.91 -12.14 4.38
CA THR A 31 7.89 -13.20 5.40
C THR A 31 6.72 -14.17 5.22
N VAL A 32 5.56 -13.71 4.74
CA VAL A 32 4.44 -14.62 4.41
C VAL A 32 4.70 -15.39 3.13
N ILE A 33 5.30 -14.76 2.11
CA ILE A 33 5.66 -15.41 0.84
C ILE A 33 6.72 -16.50 1.08
N GLN A 34 7.74 -16.21 1.89
CA GLN A 34 8.80 -17.17 2.24
C GLN A 34 8.27 -18.40 2.98
N VAL A 35 7.20 -18.25 3.77
CA VAL A 35 6.56 -19.35 4.48
C VAL A 35 5.66 -20.15 3.53
N GLN A 36 4.81 -19.48 2.75
CA GLN A 36 3.91 -20.14 1.79
C GLN A 36 4.65 -20.84 0.66
N ALA A 37 5.82 -20.35 0.24
CA ALA A 37 6.64 -20.94 -0.82
C ALA A 37 7.12 -22.37 -0.50
N LYS A 38 7.03 -22.83 0.75
CA LYS A 38 7.22 -24.25 1.10
C LYS A 38 6.13 -25.18 0.54
N ASN A 39 4.98 -24.64 0.15
CA ASN A 39 3.95 -25.34 -0.59
C ASN A 39 3.51 -24.48 -1.79
N PRO A 40 4.24 -24.53 -2.92
CA PRO A 40 3.98 -23.68 -4.08
C PRO A 40 2.57 -23.82 -4.66
N ALA A 41 2.01 -25.03 -4.63
CA ALA A 41 0.65 -25.27 -5.14
C ALA A 41 -0.41 -24.57 -4.28
N LEU A 42 -0.30 -24.68 -2.94
CA LEU A 42 -1.17 -23.97 -2.02
C LEU A 42 -0.99 -22.44 -2.13
N MET A 43 0.25 -21.98 -2.21
CA MET A 43 0.56 -20.56 -2.39
C MET A 43 -0.11 -20.00 -3.65
N GLN A 44 0.01 -20.71 -4.78
CA GLN A 44 -0.60 -20.28 -6.03
C GLN A 44 -2.13 -20.20 -5.94
N ALA A 45 -2.77 -21.23 -5.36
CA ALA A 45 -4.22 -21.24 -5.18
C ALA A 45 -4.69 -20.09 -4.28
N SER A 46 -4.00 -19.85 -3.16
CA SER A 46 -4.30 -18.74 -2.24
C SER A 46 -4.06 -17.37 -2.89
N ALA A 47 -2.96 -17.21 -3.63
CA ALA A 47 -2.59 -15.96 -4.27
C ALA A 47 -3.60 -15.52 -5.33
N SER A 48 -4.18 -16.45 -6.10
CA SER A 48 -5.21 -16.11 -7.09
C SER A 48 -6.44 -15.49 -6.45
N LEU A 49 -6.93 -16.07 -5.35
CA LEU A 49 -8.08 -15.52 -4.62
C LEU A 49 -7.72 -14.20 -3.93
N GLY A 50 -6.55 -14.13 -3.28
CA GLY A 50 -6.08 -12.90 -2.65
C GLY A 50 -5.93 -11.75 -3.65
N ALA A 51 -5.39 -12.00 -4.85
CA ALA A 51 -5.23 -10.99 -5.89
C ALA A 51 -6.57 -10.43 -6.39
N PHE A 52 -7.59 -11.30 -6.53
CA PHE A 52 -8.94 -10.85 -6.85
C PHE A 52 -9.48 -9.92 -5.76
N LEU A 53 -9.47 -10.39 -4.52
CA LEU A 53 -10.00 -9.66 -3.37
C LEU A 53 -9.29 -8.33 -3.13
N LEU A 54 -8.00 -8.21 -3.45
CA LEU A 54 -7.19 -7.01 -3.20
C LEU A 54 -7.33 -5.93 -4.28
N GLY A 55 -7.75 -6.25 -5.51
CA GLY A 55 -7.65 -5.28 -6.60
C GLY A 55 -8.51 -5.50 -7.83
N GLN A 56 -9.38 -6.52 -7.85
CA GLN A 56 -10.25 -6.81 -8.99
C GLN A 56 -11.75 -6.79 -8.65
N GLY A 57 -12.08 -6.56 -7.38
CA GLY A 57 -13.46 -6.49 -6.89
C GLY A 57 -14.11 -5.11 -7.00
N GLU A 58 -15.41 -5.07 -6.73
CA GLU A 58 -16.26 -3.88 -6.69
C GLU A 58 -16.26 -3.17 -5.32
N LEU A 59 -15.83 -3.83 -4.24
CA LEU A 59 -15.76 -3.21 -2.92
C LEU A 59 -14.71 -2.08 -2.92
N PRO A 60 -15.08 -0.84 -2.52
CA PRO A 60 -14.15 0.28 -2.54
C PRO A 60 -12.85 -0.01 -1.77
N PRO A 61 -11.66 0.32 -2.30
CA PRO A 61 -10.38 -0.01 -1.68
C PRO A 61 -10.26 0.41 -0.21
N ARG A 62 -10.73 1.62 0.14
CA ARG A 62 -10.79 2.10 1.52
C ARG A 62 -11.57 1.14 2.43
N LEU A 63 -12.78 0.75 2.04
CA LEU A 63 -13.65 -0.13 2.84
C LEU A 63 -13.09 -1.55 2.95
N ARG A 64 -12.51 -2.06 1.86
CA ARG A 64 -11.78 -3.33 1.84
C ARG A 64 -10.68 -3.36 2.89
N GLU A 65 -9.83 -2.34 2.93
CA GLU A 65 -8.72 -2.29 3.89
C GLU A 65 -9.21 -2.08 5.34
N LEU A 66 -10.27 -1.31 5.56
CA LEU A 66 -10.90 -1.19 6.90
C LEU A 66 -11.44 -2.54 7.39
N ALA A 67 -12.07 -3.34 6.52
CA ALA A 67 -12.52 -4.69 6.85
C ALA A 67 -11.35 -5.59 7.23
N ILE A 68 -10.26 -5.58 6.46
CA ILE A 68 -9.06 -6.39 6.74
C ILE A 68 -8.44 -6.02 8.09
N LEU A 69 -8.29 -4.72 8.37
CA LEU A 69 -7.78 -4.24 9.66
C LEU A 69 -8.71 -4.63 10.82
N ARG A 70 -10.03 -4.61 10.61
CA ARG A 70 -10.99 -5.07 11.60
C ARG A 70 -10.88 -6.58 11.85
N VAL A 71 -10.69 -7.40 10.81
CA VAL A 71 -10.37 -8.83 10.97
C VAL A 71 -9.11 -9.03 11.80
N ALA A 72 -8.05 -8.28 11.51
CA ALA A 72 -6.79 -8.37 12.23
C ALA A 72 -6.95 -8.09 13.73
N LEU A 73 -7.78 -7.10 14.11
CA LEU A 73 -8.15 -6.84 15.50
C LEU A 73 -8.96 -8.00 16.11
N ARG A 74 -9.97 -8.51 15.39
CA ARG A 74 -10.85 -9.59 15.89
C ARG A 74 -10.14 -10.91 16.06
N CYS A 75 -9.06 -11.13 15.30
CA CYS A 75 -8.30 -12.38 15.30
C CYS A 75 -6.95 -12.30 16.02
N ASP A 76 -6.62 -11.15 16.63
CA ASP A 76 -5.29 -10.85 17.18
C ASP A 76 -4.15 -11.19 16.19
N ALA A 77 -4.23 -10.66 14.97
CA ALA A 77 -3.31 -10.95 13.88
C ALA A 77 -2.34 -9.77 13.63
N PRO A 78 -1.22 -9.67 14.37
CA PRO A 78 -0.32 -8.53 14.27
C PRO A 78 0.35 -8.42 12.89
N TYR A 79 0.57 -9.54 12.20
CA TYR A 79 1.13 -9.53 10.86
C TYR A 79 0.20 -8.91 9.83
N GLU A 80 -1.09 -9.21 9.89
CA GLU A 80 -2.07 -8.62 8.97
C GLU A 80 -2.16 -7.13 9.21
N TRP A 81 -2.33 -6.71 10.46
CA TRP A 81 -2.34 -5.29 10.83
C TRP A 81 -1.11 -4.54 10.32
N ALA A 82 0.08 -5.07 10.59
CA ALA A 82 1.34 -4.46 10.19
C ALA A 82 1.48 -4.22 8.67
N ASN A 83 0.92 -5.11 7.85
CA ASN A 83 0.97 -4.97 6.39
C ASN A 83 -0.19 -4.14 5.83
N HIS A 84 -1.36 -4.20 6.47
CA HIS A 84 -2.57 -3.57 5.98
C HIS A 84 -2.77 -2.13 6.46
N VAL A 85 -2.11 -1.68 7.54
CA VAL A 85 -2.16 -0.25 7.92
C VAL A 85 -1.55 0.63 6.81
N PRO A 86 -0.34 0.34 6.28
CA PRO A 86 0.19 0.95 5.07
C PRO A 86 -0.77 0.95 3.87
N ALA A 87 -1.40 -0.20 3.61
CA ALA A 87 -2.28 -0.39 2.47
C ALA A 87 -3.58 0.42 2.62
N ALA A 88 -4.17 0.44 3.83
CA ALA A 88 -5.34 1.24 4.16
C ALA A 88 -5.10 2.73 3.92
N LEU A 89 -3.96 3.26 4.40
CA LEU A 89 -3.58 4.65 4.17
C LEU A 89 -3.44 4.94 2.66
N GLY A 90 -2.78 4.06 1.91
CA GLY A 90 -2.63 4.20 0.46
C GLY A 90 -3.94 4.05 -0.33
N ALA A 91 -4.93 3.36 0.25
CA ALA A 91 -6.27 3.19 -0.31
C ALA A 91 -7.25 4.32 0.06
N GLY A 92 -6.77 5.36 0.76
CA GLY A 92 -7.54 6.55 1.13
C GLY A 92 -8.22 6.48 2.50
N ALA A 93 -7.94 5.47 3.33
CA ALA A 93 -8.34 5.51 4.73
C ALA A 93 -7.49 6.53 5.49
N THR A 94 -8.10 7.24 6.43
CA THR A 94 -7.38 8.19 7.29
C THR A 94 -6.78 7.50 8.51
N ALA A 95 -5.72 8.10 9.08
CA ALA A 95 -5.18 7.62 10.36
C ALA A 95 -6.25 7.66 11.47
N ASP A 96 -7.17 8.62 11.43
CA ASP A 96 -8.27 8.72 12.39
C ASP A 96 -9.27 7.57 12.23
N GLU A 97 -9.64 7.18 11.01
CA GLU A 97 -10.44 5.98 10.78
C GLU A 97 -9.73 4.73 11.28
N ILE A 98 -8.43 4.55 10.98
CA ILE A 98 -7.67 3.38 11.45
C ILE A 98 -7.63 3.34 12.99
N ASN A 99 -7.43 4.49 13.64
CA ASN A 99 -7.45 4.60 15.10
C ASN A 99 -8.84 4.29 15.67
N ALA A 100 -9.89 4.76 15.01
CA ALA A 100 -11.29 4.53 15.39
C ALA A 100 -11.68 3.05 15.34
N LEU A 101 -10.97 2.20 14.59
CA LEU A 101 -11.20 0.75 14.59
C LEU A 101 -11.00 0.10 15.95
N THR A 102 -10.31 0.75 16.89
CA THR A 102 -10.13 0.24 18.26
C THR A 102 -11.15 0.80 19.26
N ASP A 103 -11.92 1.82 18.86
CA ASP A 103 -12.87 2.51 19.72
C ASP A 103 -14.29 1.91 19.52
N PRO A 104 -14.88 1.26 20.54
CA PRO A 104 -16.23 0.74 20.45
C PRO A 104 -17.31 1.83 20.34
N ALA A 105 -16.99 3.09 20.66
CA ALA A 105 -17.89 4.23 20.56
C ALA A 105 -17.73 5.02 19.24
N ALA A 106 -16.82 4.60 18.35
CA ALA A 106 -16.62 5.27 17.08
C ALA A 106 -17.89 5.23 16.21
N THR A 107 -18.24 6.38 15.66
CA THR A 107 -19.32 6.51 14.68
C THR A 107 -18.77 6.43 13.27
N TRP A 108 -19.45 5.69 12.41
CA TRP A 108 -19.04 5.44 11.03
C TRP A 108 -20.08 5.95 10.05
N ALA A 109 -19.62 6.34 8.87
CA ALA A 109 -20.52 6.52 7.72
C ALA A 109 -21.26 5.20 7.44
N PRO A 110 -22.51 5.24 6.92
CA PRO A 110 -23.36 4.07 6.75
C PRO A 110 -22.66 2.89 6.08
N GLU A 111 -21.93 3.14 4.99
CA GLU A 111 -21.23 2.15 4.19
C GLU A 111 -20.09 1.47 4.97
N ALA A 112 -19.31 2.25 5.73
CA ALA A 112 -18.24 1.71 6.57
C ALA A 112 -18.81 0.97 7.78
N GLY A 113 -19.86 1.49 8.40
CA GLY A 113 -20.54 0.87 9.53
C GLY A 113 -21.12 -0.50 9.19
N ALA A 114 -21.74 -0.63 8.01
CA ALA A 114 -22.28 -1.91 7.53
C ALA A 114 -21.17 -2.96 7.33
N VAL A 115 -20.07 -2.58 6.67
CA VAL A 115 -18.92 -3.48 6.44
C VAL A 115 -18.25 -3.89 7.75
N LEU A 116 -18.03 -2.95 8.68
CA LEU A 116 -17.40 -3.25 9.98
C LEU A 116 -18.28 -4.13 10.86
N ARG A 117 -19.60 -3.91 10.89
CA ARG A 117 -20.54 -4.80 11.60
C ARG A 117 -20.55 -6.20 10.99
N ALA A 118 -20.62 -6.32 9.67
CA ALA A 118 -20.56 -7.61 8.99
C ALA A 118 -19.25 -8.34 9.27
N THR A 119 -18.13 -7.61 9.29
CA THR A 119 -16.81 -8.16 9.66
C THR A 119 -16.82 -8.71 11.09
N ASP A 120 -17.39 -7.94 12.02
CA ASP A 120 -17.50 -8.33 13.41
C ASP A 120 -18.34 -9.60 13.61
N GLU A 121 -19.53 -9.65 13.01
CA GLU A 121 -20.44 -10.80 13.06
C GLU A 121 -19.83 -12.03 12.40
N LEU A 122 -19.23 -11.91 11.21
CA LEU A 122 -18.56 -13.04 10.53
C LEU A 122 -17.38 -13.60 11.32
N CYS A 123 -16.60 -12.74 11.97
CA CYS A 123 -15.50 -13.18 12.83
C CYS A 123 -16.00 -13.92 14.09
N ALA A 124 -17.09 -13.46 14.68
CA ALA A 124 -17.63 -14.01 15.93
C ALA A 124 -18.54 -15.23 15.73
N GLU A 125 -19.38 -15.20 14.70
CA GLU A 125 -20.55 -16.06 14.54
C GLU A 125 -20.55 -16.82 13.21
N ALA A 126 -19.68 -16.47 12.27
CA ALA A 126 -19.69 -16.99 10.89
C ALA A 126 -21.06 -16.81 10.20
N PHE A 127 -21.76 -15.74 10.56
CA PHE A 127 -23.09 -15.40 10.09
C PHE A 127 -23.21 -13.87 10.01
N VAL A 128 -24.05 -13.36 9.11
CA VAL A 128 -24.42 -11.95 9.04
C VAL A 128 -25.91 -11.86 9.37
N SER A 129 -26.26 -11.05 10.35
CA SER A 129 -27.65 -10.88 10.79
C SER A 129 -28.52 -10.23 9.71
N ASP A 130 -29.85 -10.43 9.78
CA ASP A 130 -30.77 -9.78 8.84
C ASP A 130 -30.68 -8.24 8.87
N GLU A 131 -30.40 -7.68 10.05
CA GLU A 131 -30.20 -6.23 10.23
C GLU A 131 -28.93 -5.77 9.51
N THR A 132 -27.80 -6.46 9.72
CA THR A 132 -26.55 -6.12 9.05
C THR A 132 -26.61 -6.39 7.55
N TRP A 133 -27.30 -7.44 7.12
CA TRP A 133 -27.57 -7.72 5.71
C TRP A 133 -28.38 -6.59 5.06
N ALA A 134 -29.45 -6.13 5.71
CA ALA A 134 -30.26 -5.01 5.22
C ALA A 134 -29.43 -3.72 5.12
N ALA A 135 -28.54 -3.47 6.08
CA ALA A 135 -27.63 -2.33 6.04
C ALA A 135 -26.61 -2.43 4.89
N LEU A 136 -26.07 -3.61 4.60
CA LEU A 136 -25.20 -3.82 3.44
C LEU A 136 -25.97 -3.62 2.13
N ALA A 137 -27.17 -4.17 2.01
CA ALA A 137 -28.01 -4.07 0.81
C ALA A 137 -28.53 -2.65 0.53
N ALA A 138 -28.52 -1.76 1.53
CA ALA A 138 -28.81 -0.35 1.35
C ALA A 138 -27.67 0.41 0.65
N GLU A 139 -26.42 -0.05 0.82
CA GLU A 139 -25.21 0.65 0.37
C GLU A 139 -24.55 -0.03 -0.85
N PHE A 140 -24.76 -1.33 -1.03
CA PHE A 140 -24.04 -2.15 -2.00
C PHE A 140 -24.96 -3.07 -2.80
N ALA A 141 -24.58 -3.31 -4.05
CA ALA A 141 -25.14 -4.40 -4.83
C ALA A 141 -24.59 -5.76 -4.37
N GLU A 142 -25.31 -6.84 -4.68
CA GLU A 142 -24.95 -8.21 -4.28
C GLU A 142 -23.50 -8.62 -4.60
N PRO A 143 -22.87 -8.24 -5.74
CA PRO A 143 -21.47 -8.57 -6.01
C PRO A 143 -20.50 -8.04 -4.93
N ALA A 144 -20.63 -6.77 -4.55
CA ALA A 144 -19.81 -6.19 -3.48
C ALA A 144 -20.12 -6.81 -2.10
N ILE A 145 -21.37 -7.21 -1.84
CA ILE A 145 -21.72 -7.94 -0.60
C ILE A 145 -21.04 -9.30 -0.57
N LEU A 146 -21.07 -10.05 -1.68
CA LEU A 146 -20.35 -11.33 -1.79
C LEU A 146 -18.85 -11.13 -1.54
N GLU A 147 -18.27 -10.06 -2.07
CA GLU A 147 -16.86 -9.72 -1.80
C GLU A 147 -16.58 -9.47 -0.32
N VAL A 148 -17.44 -8.76 0.41
CA VAL A 148 -17.29 -8.60 1.88
C VAL A 148 -17.25 -9.96 2.57
N LEU A 149 -18.16 -10.87 2.23
CA LEU A 149 -18.22 -12.21 2.83
C LEU A 149 -16.93 -13.01 2.56
N PHE A 150 -16.48 -13.04 1.29
CA PHE A 150 -15.27 -13.76 0.89
C PHE A 150 -14.00 -13.11 1.45
N LEU A 151 -13.92 -11.78 1.48
CA LEU A 151 -12.80 -11.03 2.03
C LEU A 151 -12.61 -11.34 3.51
N VAL A 152 -13.67 -11.21 4.31
CA VAL A 152 -13.60 -11.47 5.76
C VAL A 152 -13.26 -12.95 6.02
N GLY A 153 -13.84 -13.88 5.29
CA GLY A 153 -13.52 -15.31 5.39
C GLY A 153 -12.06 -15.61 5.04
N TYR A 154 -11.55 -15.03 3.94
CA TYR A 154 -10.17 -15.19 3.49
C TYR A 154 -9.17 -14.63 4.50
N TYR A 155 -9.41 -13.43 5.02
CA TYR A 155 -8.52 -12.82 6.00
C TYR A 155 -8.61 -13.49 7.37
N ARG A 156 -9.77 -14.03 7.77
CA ARG A 156 -9.87 -14.87 8.96
C ARG A 156 -9.04 -16.16 8.82
N MET A 157 -9.06 -16.78 7.64
CA MET A 157 -8.20 -17.93 7.32
C MET A 157 -6.71 -17.53 7.38
N MET A 158 -6.35 -16.40 6.77
CA MET A 158 -4.98 -15.89 6.78
C MET A 158 -4.50 -15.57 8.21
N ALA A 159 -5.29 -14.89 9.03
CA ALA A 159 -4.99 -14.63 10.44
C ALA A 159 -4.68 -15.92 11.21
N GLY A 160 -5.54 -16.94 11.04
CA GLY A 160 -5.33 -18.25 11.65
C GLY A 160 -4.02 -18.90 11.20
N PHE A 161 -3.72 -18.85 9.90
CA PHE A 161 -2.46 -19.34 9.34
C PHE A 161 -1.25 -18.57 9.89
N LEU A 162 -1.25 -17.25 9.82
CA LEU A 162 -0.14 -16.38 10.22
C LEU A 162 0.20 -16.55 11.71
N ASN A 163 -0.84 -16.53 12.55
CA ASN A 163 -0.71 -16.74 14.00
C ASN A 163 -0.22 -18.15 14.34
N SER A 164 -0.69 -19.17 13.62
CA SER A 164 -0.32 -20.57 13.87
C SER A 164 1.09 -20.89 13.38
N ALA A 165 1.49 -20.38 12.22
CA ALA A 165 2.81 -20.57 11.63
C ALA A 165 3.89 -19.72 12.30
N GLY A 166 3.50 -18.71 13.08
CA GLY A 166 4.43 -17.78 13.75
C GLY A 166 5.14 -16.87 12.76
N VAL A 167 4.42 -16.37 11.76
CA VAL A 167 4.99 -15.48 10.75
C VAL A 167 5.40 -14.17 11.43
N ALA A 168 6.70 -13.85 11.34
CA ALA A 168 7.27 -12.71 12.03
C ALA A 168 6.87 -11.39 11.36
N VAL A 169 6.49 -10.42 12.21
CA VAL A 169 6.36 -9.01 11.82
C VAL A 169 7.74 -8.40 11.72
N LYS A 170 8.00 -7.66 10.65
CA LYS A 170 9.26 -6.93 10.49
C LYS A 170 9.39 -5.81 11.54
N PRO A 171 10.61 -5.53 12.03
CA PRO A 171 10.86 -4.35 12.85
C PRO A 171 10.39 -3.07 12.14
N GLY A 172 9.89 -2.09 12.91
CA GLY A 172 9.46 -0.79 12.39
C GLY A 172 8.10 -0.79 11.67
N ARG A 173 7.34 -1.89 11.74
CA ARG A 173 5.96 -1.94 11.25
C ARG A 173 4.96 -1.52 12.33
N PRO A 174 3.75 -1.03 11.94
CA PRO A 174 2.68 -0.73 12.88
C PRO A 174 2.36 -1.91 13.80
N VAL A 175 2.26 -1.64 15.09
CA VAL A 175 1.88 -2.63 16.11
C VAL A 175 0.36 -2.69 16.19
N LEU A 176 -0.17 -3.91 16.37
CA LEU A 176 -1.61 -4.17 16.43
C LEU A 176 -2.31 -3.25 17.45
N GLY A 177 -3.28 -2.47 16.97
CA GLY A 177 -4.08 -1.56 17.79
C GLY A 177 -3.33 -0.35 18.34
N GLU A 178 -2.04 -0.20 18.05
CA GLU A 178 -1.30 1.02 18.41
C GLU A 178 -1.78 2.19 17.56
N ARG A 179 -1.83 3.37 18.18
CA ARG A 179 -2.28 4.59 17.53
C ARG A 179 -1.40 4.91 16.31
N VAL A 180 -2.01 4.96 15.15
CA VAL A 180 -1.41 5.47 13.93
C VAL A 180 -1.36 6.97 14.02
N VAL A 181 -0.14 7.51 14.11
CA VAL A 181 0.08 8.95 14.01
C VAL A 181 0.16 9.28 12.52
N PRO A 182 -0.63 10.25 12.03
CA PRO A 182 -0.42 10.75 10.68
C PRO A 182 1.05 11.13 10.56
N ALA A 183 1.74 10.64 9.53
CA ALA A 183 2.97 11.30 9.14
C ALA A 183 2.55 12.75 8.88
N ILE A 184 2.94 13.67 9.77
CA ILE A 184 2.96 15.09 9.42
C ILE A 184 3.72 15.09 8.09
N ALA A 185 3.15 15.67 7.04
CA ALA A 185 3.90 15.89 5.82
C ALA A 185 5.11 16.73 6.25
N GLU A 186 6.22 16.05 6.59
CA GLU A 186 7.47 16.72 6.82
C GLU A 186 7.72 17.42 5.51
N THR A 187 7.79 18.75 5.58
CA THR A 187 8.32 19.54 4.49
C THR A 187 9.58 18.84 4.03
N ALA A 188 9.61 18.47 2.74
CA ALA A 188 10.75 17.86 2.08
C ALA A 188 12.05 18.42 2.70
N PRO A 189 12.95 17.58 3.24
CA PRO A 189 14.14 18.06 3.90
C PRO A 189 14.88 19.01 2.96
N VAL A 190 15.36 20.13 3.50
CA VAL A 190 16.17 21.08 2.72
C VAL A 190 17.49 20.39 2.39
N LEU A 191 17.62 19.87 1.18
CA LEU A 191 18.83 19.19 0.72
C LEU A 191 19.85 20.25 0.29
N THR A 192 20.91 20.45 1.08
CA THR A 192 22.04 21.31 0.69
C THR A 192 23.18 20.45 0.13
N ARG A 193 23.22 20.26 -1.19
CA ARG A 193 24.38 19.71 -1.90
C ARG A 193 25.14 20.85 -2.60
N PRO A 194 26.49 20.85 -2.63
CA PRO A 194 27.24 21.78 -3.47
C PRO A 194 26.84 21.64 -4.94
N SER A 195 26.53 22.76 -5.59
CA SER A 195 26.11 22.81 -7.00
C SER A 195 27.17 22.21 -7.92
N SER A 196 26.78 21.26 -8.77
CA SER A 196 27.58 20.75 -9.88
C SER A 196 27.78 21.76 -11.02
N GLY A 197 27.13 22.94 -10.92
CA GLY A 197 27.09 23.93 -12.00
C GLY A 197 26.12 23.57 -13.14
N ARG A 198 25.42 22.44 -13.05
CA ARG A 198 24.40 22.04 -14.04
C ARG A 198 23.13 22.87 -13.87
N THR A 199 22.55 23.26 -14.99
CA THR A 199 21.27 23.99 -15.07
C THR A 199 20.25 23.17 -15.85
N GLY A 200 18.97 23.31 -15.52
CA GLY A 200 17.87 22.63 -16.20
C GLY A 200 17.52 21.24 -15.65
N VAL A 201 16.48 20.63 -16.20
CA VAL A 201 15.86 19.41 -15.65
C VAL A 201 16.56 18.10 -16.08
N ASP A 202 17.42 18.15 -17.10
CA ASP A 202 18.00 16.97 -17.75
C ASP A 202 18.99 16.19 -16.88
N GLY A 203 18.76 14.90 -16.72
CA GLY A 203 19.66 13.98 -16.06
C GLY A 203 18.95 12.95 -15.21
N THR A 204 19.76 12.20 -14.46
CA THR A 204 19.28 11.21 -13.51
C THR A 204 19.14 11.84 -12.13
N TRP A 205 18.02 11.57 -11.46
CA TRP A 205 17.70 12.12 -10.14
C TRP A 205 17.33 10.99 -9.19
N HIS A 206 17.90 11.00 -7.99
CA HIS A 206 17.46 10.16 -6.90
C HIS A 206 16.42 10.93 -6.10
N ILE A 207 15.17 10.46 -6.10
CA ILE A 207 14.08 11.09 -5.37
C ILE A 207 13.62 10.19 -4.22
N THR A 208 13.38 10.82 -3.08
CA THR A 208 12.65 10.26 -1.95
C THR A 208 11.23 10.79 -2.01
N PHE A 209 10.28 9.89 -2.23
CA PHE A 209 8.85 10.13 -2.13
C PHE A 209 8.38 9.75 -0.72
N THR A 210 7.68 10.64 -0.02
CA THR A 210 7.26 10.40 1.37
C THR A 210 5.75 10.17 1.44
N HIS A 211 5.34 8.95 1.76
CA HIS A 211 3.95 8.57 1.97
C HIS A 211 3.69 8.28 3.46
N PRO A 212 2.46 8.44 3.98
CA PRO A 212 2.11 8.07 5.36
C PRO A 212 2.47 6.62 5.73
N ALA A 213 2.51 5.71 4.75
CA ALA A 213 2.94 4.32 4.90
C ALA A 213 4.47 4.11 4.98
N GLY A 214 5.26 5.15 4.71
CA GLY A 214 6.72 5.12 4.62
C GLY A 214 7.26 5.87 3.41
N SER A 215 8.55 6.18 3.44
CA SER A 215 9.27 6.80 2.32
C SER A 215 9.78 5.74 1.33
N LYS A 216 9.83 6.10 0.04
CA LYS A 216 10.32 5.27 -1.04
C LYS A 216 11.35 6.02 -1.87
N GLU A 217 12.45 5.35 -2.19
CA GLU A 217 13.49 5.86 -3.08
C GLU A 217 13.19 5.43 -4.52
N LEU A 218 13.22 6.38 -5.45
CA LEU A 218 13.04 6.16 -6.88
C LEU A 218 14.13 6.89 -7.65
N VAL A 219 14.38 6.46 -8.88
CA VAL A 219 15.26 7.14 -9.82
C VAL A 219 14.43 7.74 -10.95
N LEU A 220 14.61 9.02 -11.25
CA LEU A 220 14.04 9.66 -12.43
C LEU A 220 15.12 9.90 -13.47
N ASP A 221 14.88 9.46 -14.69
CA ASP A 221 15.71 9.82 -15.84
C ASP A 221 14.93 10.80 -16.70
N LEU A 222 15.40 12.05 -16.78
CA LEU A 222 14.70 13.13 -17.47
C LEU A 222 15.51 13.66 -18.64
N LYS A 223 14.81 13.93 -19.75
CA LYS A 223 15.36 14.59 -20.93
C LYS A 223 14.36 15.56 -21.53
N SER A 224 14.75 16.82 -21.66
CA SER A 224 13.95 17.87 -22.26
C SER A 224 14.29 18.09 -23.73
N SER A 225 13.29 18.54 -24.48
CA SER A 225 13.40 18.98 -25.87
C SER A 225 12.42 20.13 -26.09
N GLY A 226 12.93 21.36 -26.06
CA GLY A 226 12.08 22.55 -25.98
C GLY A 226 11.32 22.57 -24.66
N SER A 227 9.99 22.73 -24.71
CA SER A 227 9.11 22.68 -23.54
C SER A 227 8.66 21.27 -23.16
N ALA A 228 8.96 20.25 -23.98
CA ALA A 228 8.55 18.87 -23.71
C ALA A 228 9.61 18.15 -22.87
N VAL A 229 9.17 17.28 -21.95
CA VAL A 229 10.04 16.39 -21.17
C VAL A 229 9.60 14.95 -21.36
N ALA A 230 10.57 14.10 -21.66
CA ALA A 230 10.43 12.65 -21.73
C ALA A 230 11.37 12.01 -20.71
N GLY A 231 11.07 10.76 -20.36
CA GLY A 231 11.85 10.08 -19.33
C GLY A 231 11.17 8.84 -18.77
N SER A 232 11.72 8.37 -17.67
CA SER A 232 11.17 7.24 -16.93
C SER A 232 11.39 7.38 -15.43
N ILE A 233 10.50 6.75 -14.68
CA ILE A 233 10.59 6.53 -13.25
C ILE A 233 11.05 5.09 -13.06
N VAL A 234 12.16 4.88 -12.37
CA VAL A 234 12.73 3.57 -12.10
C VAL A 234 12.61 3.29 -10.60
N ASP A 235 11.87 2.25 -10.28
CA ASP A 235 11.86 1.65 -8.97
C ASP A 235 12.92 0.55 -8.91
N THR A 236 14.07 0.88 -8.33
CA THR A 236 15.19 -0.06 -8.23
C THR A 236 14.92 -1.21 -7.26
N GLN A 237 14.00 -1.03 -6.31
CA GLN A 237 13.60 -2.09 -5.38
C GLN A 237 12.71 -3.12 -6.07
N LEU A 238 11.75 -2.67 -6.88
CA LEU A 238 10.84 -3.56 -7.62
C LEU A 238 11.38 -3.99 -8.98
N GLY A 239 12.42 -3.34 -9.50
CA GLY A 239 12.93 -3.58 -10.86
C GLY A 239 11.94 -3.14 -11.94
N VAL A 240 11.08 -2.17 -11.62
CA VAL A 240 10.02 -1.66 -12.52
C VAL A 240 10.45 -0.33 -13.09
N THR A 241 10.27 -0.17 -14.41
CA THR A 241 10.48 1.09 -15.11
C THR A 241 9.16 1.57 -15.69
N VAL A 242 8.73 2.76 -15.29
CA VAL A 242 7.48 3.40 -15.71
C VAL A 242 7.82 4.57 -16.64
N PRO A 243 7.41 4.53 -17.92
CA PRO A 243 7.66 5.64 -18.84
C PRO A 243 6.78 6.84 -18.49
N ILE A 244 7.35 8.04 -18.64
CA ILE A 244 6.58 9.29 -18.59
C ILE A 244 5.69 9.35 -19.84
N THR A 245 4.39 9.55 -19.64
CA THR A 245 3.38 9.57 -20.71
C THR A 245 3.20 10.96 -21.30
N SER A 246 3.34 12.01 -20.48
CA SER A 246 3.36 13.40 -20.90
C SER A 246 4.23 14.19 -19.93
N GLY A 247 4.99 15.17 -20.41
CA GLY A 247 5.85 15.98 -19.56
C GLY A 247 6.13 17.33 -20.18
N THR A 248 6.14 18.36 -19.35
CA THR A 248 6.43 19.73 -19.74
C THR A 248 7.39 20.40 -18.76
N VAL A 249 8.20 21.32 -19.27
CA VAL A 249 9.09 22.17 -18.48
C VAL A 249 8.94 23.62 -18.88
N GLU A 250 8.81 24.48 -17.88
CA GLU A 250 8.83 25.93 -18.02
C GLU A 250 9.84 26.53 -17.04
N GLY A 251 10.96 27.03 -17.55
CA GLY A 251 12.08 27.49 -16.73
C GLY A 251 12.64 26.35 -15.89
N ASN A 252 12.39 26.38 -14.58
CA ASN A 252 12.80 25.35 -13.64
C ASN A 252 11.64 24.54 -13.05
N ARG A 253 10.40 24.81 -13.48
CA ARG A 253 9.21 24.06 -13.08
C ARG A 253 8.98 22.92 -14.06
N LEU A 254 8.74 21.73 -13.52
CA LEU A 254 8.47 20.50 -14.26
C LEU A 254 7.10 19.96 -13.87
N GLU A 255 6.34 19.54 -14.87
CA GLU A 255 5.09 18.80 -14.67
C GLU A 255 5.08 17.57 -15.59
N PHE A 256 4.77 16.39 -15.07
CA PHE A 256 4.65 15.19 -15.90
C PHE A 256 3.67 14.17 -15.33
N ALA A 257 3.10 13.36 -16.21
CA ALA A 257 2.19 12.28 -15.86
C ALA A 257 2.77 10.92 -16.27
N ALA A 258 2.47 9.89 -15.49
CA ALA A 258 2.81 8.50 -15.82
C ALA A 258 1.70 7.55 -15.38
N VAL A 259 1.64 6.38 -16.03
CA VAL A 259 0.69 5.32 -15.68
C VAL A 259 1.49 4.14 -15.15
N VAL A 260 1.37 3.89 -13.85
CA VAL A 260 1.91 2.69 -13.23
C VAL A 260 0.96 1.55 -13.58
N THR A 261 1.47 0.44 -14.12
CA THR A 261 0.66 -0.73 -14.48
C THR A 261 0.91 -1.93 -13.58
N GLU A 262 1.98 -1.90 -12.79
CA GLU A 262 2.36 -2.97 -11.86
C GLU A 262 2.76 -2.39 -10.49
N PRO A 263 2.34 -3.02 -9.37
CA PRO A 263 1.49 -4.21 -9.28
C PRO A 263 0.01 -3.95 -9.54
N ALA A 264 -0.41 -2.69 -9.56
CA ALA A 264 -1.78 -2.26 -9.86
C ALA A 264 -1.75 -1.09 -10.85
N ARG A 265 -2.82 -0.93 -11.64
CA ARG A 265 -2.93 0.17 -12.59
C ARG A 265 -3.43 1.44 -11.89
N PHE A 266 -2.61 2.48 -11.85
CA PHE A 266 -3.00 3.80 -11.38
C PHE A 266 -2.21 4.91 -12.09
N GLU A 267 -2.81 6.09 -12.13
CA GLU A 267 -2.20 7.27 -12.75
C GLU A 267 -1.52 8.11 -11.67
N ILE A 268 -0.38 8.70 -12.05
CA ILE A 268 0.34 9.65 -11.21
C ILE A 268 0.62 10.93 -11.96
N ASP A 269 0.47 12.05 -11.25
CA ASP A 269 0.83 13.38 -11.71
C ASP A 269 1.92 13.94 -10.80
N VAL A 270 3.01 14.41 -11.39
CA VAL A 270 4.15 14.97 -10.67
C VAL A 270 4.29 16.43 -11.03
N THR A 271 4.39 17.27 -10.02
CA THR A 271 4.74 18.68 -10.17
C THR A 271 5.95 18.97 -9.31
N GLY A 272 6.93 19.69 -9.83
CA GLY A 272 8.13 20.01 -9.06
C GLY A 272 8.95 21.14 -9.63
N THR A 273 9.97 21.54 -8.87
CA THR A 273 10.89 22.64 -9.19
C THR A 273 12.32 22.18 -8.99
N VAL A 274 13.15 22.43 -9.99
CA VAL A 274 14.59 22.16 -9.96
C VAL A 274 15.36 23.42 -9.54
N ASP A 275 16.23 23.29 -8.56
CA ASP A 275 17.20 24.32 -8.20
C ASP A 275 18.60 23.71 -8.18
N GLY A 276 19.34 23.93 -9.27
CA GLY A 276 20.64 23.30 -9.51
C GLY A 276 20.55 21.77 -9.53
N ASP A 277 21.01 21.15 -8.45
CA ASP A 277 21.00 19.69 -8.25
C ASP A 277 19.97 19.22 -7.22
N VAL A 278 19.06 20.10 -6.82
CA VAL A 278 17.95 19.79 -5.94
C VAL A 278 16.67 19.75 -6.76
N PHE A 279 15.85 18.72 -6.54
CA PHE A 279 14.52 18.61 -7.13
C PHE A 279 13.50 18.39 -6.04
N THR A 280 12.51 19.29 -5.94
CA THR A 280 11.46 19.20 -4.91
C THR A 280 10.10 19.34 -5.56
N GLY A 281 9.08 18.73 -4.97
CA GLY A 281 7.74 18.81 -5.53
C GLY A 281 6.74 17.93 -4.82
N ALA A 282 5.67 17.60 -5.53
CA ALA A 282 4.65 16.69 -5.08
C ALA A 282 4.30 15.67 -6.17
N VAL A 283 4.01 14.45 -5.73
CA VAL A 283 3.41 13.38 -6.53
C VAL A 283 1.97 13.21 -6.09
N THR A 284 1.04 13.31 -7.03
CA THR A 284 -0.37 12.99 -6.83
C THR A 284 -0.64 11.62 -7.40
N ILE A 285 -1.21 10.75 -6.59
CA ILE A 285 -1.65 9.40 -6.98
C ILE A 285 -3.16 9.44 -7.15
N SER A 286 -3.66 9.05 -8.31
CA SER A 286 -5.10 9.01 -8.58
C SER A 286 -5.82 8.13 -7.54
N GLY A 287 -6.77 8.72 -6.82
CA GLY A 287 -7.49 8.08 -5.71
C GLY A 287 -6.69 7.90 -4.41
N GLY A 288 -5.40 8.22 -4.38
CA GLY A 288 -4.50 8.03 -3.23
C GLY A 288 -4.03 9.32 -2.54
N GLY A 289 -4.22 10.48 -3.17
CA GLY A 289 -3.85 11.79 -2.61
C GLY A 289 -2.52 12.35 -3.12
N THR A 290 -2.07 13.46 -2.53
CA THR A 290 -0.88 14.21 -2.96
C THR A 290 0.17 14.21 -1.87
N PHE A 291 1.41 13.87 -2.23
CA PHE A 291 2.50 13.64 -1.30
C PHE A 291 3.78 14.37 -1.73
N PRO A 292 4.55 14.92 -0.78
CA PRO A 292 5.79 15.61 -1.11
C PRO A 292 6.89 14.62 -1.54
N PHE A 293 7.80 15.10 -2.38
CA PHE A 293 9.06 14.43 -2.65
C PHE A 293 10.22 15.44 -2.64
N SER A 294 11.42 14.91 -2.40
CA SER A 294 12.69 15.63 -2.54
C SER A 294 13.70 14.73 -3.21
N GLY A 295 14.64 15.30 -3.96
CA GLY A 295 15.68 14.51 -4.59
C GLY A 295 16.92 15.31 -4.94
N THR A 296 17.96 14.56 -5.30
CA THR A 296 19.22 15.13 -5.79
C THR A 296 19.61 14.54 -7.12
N ARG A 297 20.30 15.35 -7.93
CA ARG A 297 20.86 14.87 -9.19
C ARG A 297 21.97 13.86 -8.94
N ALA A 298 21.97 12.76 -9.68
CA ALA A 298 23.11 11.86 -9.75
C ALA A 298 24.32 12.61 -10.32
N GLY A 299 25.49 12.39 -9.71
CA GLY A 299 26.75 13.06 -10.08
C GLY A 299 27.20 12.74 -11.50
#